data_AF-A0A3E2GWR0-F1
#
_entry.id   AF-A0A3E2GWR0-F1
#
_cell.length_a   1.000
_cell.length_b   1.000
_cell.length_c   1.000
_cell.angle_alpha   90.00
_cell.angle_beta   90.00
_cell.angle_gamma   90.00
#
_symmetry.space_group_name_H-M   'P 1'
#
loop_
_entity.id
_entity.type
_entity.pdbx_description
1 polymer ?
#
loop_
_entity_poly.entity_id
_entity_poly.type
_entity_poly.pdbx_seq_one_letter_code
_entity_poly.pdbx_strand_id
1 'polypeptide(L)'
;MKFSAIVALCAAPLALAGVLKAEVVPRKNDDSIQFVGGGGGGSKSSGKSSGSVVIQENIINEVIIIWVNNGGDATTQTVNSASAVNSAAGVAQTHTVVVGGSAGLVYTPNTINAAIGDMVIFTFMSMNHTATQSAFATPCEKLAGGMDSGFMANINNTVVPPPQMAMQVNVSTPIWFYCRQAGHCGKGMTFSINPTAAKTQAMFEQMAIAQNGTGTAAVIAGGTAAAGTATAAAASTATAAAAAAPP
;
A
#
# COMPACT_ATOMS: atom_id res chain seq x y z
N MET A 1 -69.14 -3.09 -25.20
CA MET A 1 -69.23 -3.62 -23.82
C MET A 1 -67.81 -3.98 -23.41
N LYS A 2 -67.25 -3.21 -22.48
CA LYS A 2 -65.85 -3.30 -22.02
C LYS A 2 -65.84 -4.17 -20.77
N PHE A 3 -64.99 -5.21 -20.72
CA PHE A 3 -64.70 -5.93 -19.49
C PHE A 3 -63.21 -5.85 -19.19
N SER A 4 -62.87 -5.00 -18.23
CA SER A 4 -61.60 -4.99 -17.50
C SER A 4 -61.70 -6.00 -16.36
N ALA A 5 -60.66 -6.82 -16.16
CA ALA A 5 -60.55 -7.66 -14.99
C ALA A 5 -59.10 -7.71 -14.46
N ILE A 6 -58.93 -7.01 -13.34
CA ILE A 6 -58.22 -7.40 -12.10
C ILE A 6 -56.70 -7.56 -12.16
N VAL A 7 -56.05 -6.53 -11.61
CA VAL A 7 -54.67 -6.44 -11.15
C VAL A 7 -54.44 -7.37 -9.96
N ALA A 8 -53.50 -8.31 -10.09
CA ALA A 8 -53.03 -9.14 -8.98
C ALA A 8 -51.95 -8.40 -8.19
N LEU A 9 -52.28 -8.08 -6.94
CA LEU A 9 -51.43 -7.45 -5.94
C LEU A 9 -50.54 -8.52 -5.28
N CYS A 10 -49.29 -8.67 -5.74
CA CYS A 10 -48.30 -9.49 -5.02
C CYS A 10 -47.72 -8.68 -3.85
N ALA A 11 -48.19 -8.97 -2.64
CA ALA A 11 -47.52 -8.60 -1.40
C ALA A 11 -46.31 -9.53 -1.19
N ALA A 12 -45.10 -8.96 -1.22
CA ALA A 12 -43.89 -9.64 -0.76
C ALA A 12 -43.56 -9.18 0.67
N PRO A 13 -43.27 -10.08 1.61
CA PRO A 13 -42.94 -9.72 2.99
C PRO A 13 -41.51 -9.17 3.09
N LEU A 14 -41.38 -7.98 3.69
CA LEU A 14 -40.15 -7.51 4.32
C LEU A 14 -39.83 -8.42 5.52
N ALA A 15 -38.71 -9.15 5.47
CA ALA A 15 -37.94 -9.53 6.66
C ALA A 15 -36.70 -10.35 6.27
N LEU A 16 -35.53 -9.70 6.17
CA LEU A 16 -34.26 -10.31 6.62
C LEU A 16 -33.20 -9.22 6.83
N ALA A 17 -33.31 -8.52 7.96
CA ALA A 17 -32.22 -7.72 8.52
C ALA A 17 -31.88 -8.30 9.89
N GLY A 18 -30.58 -8.52 10.14
CA GLY A 18 -30.02 -9.22 11.30
C GLY A 18 -29.68 -10.67 10.92
N VAL A 19 -28.46 -11.17 11.05
CA VAL A 19 -27.51 -11.02 12.14
C VAL A 19 -26.09 -11.29 11.61
N LEU A 20 -25.20 -10.30 11.64
CA LEU A 20 -23.76 -10.54 11.77
C LEU A 20 -23.31 -9.74 12.99
N LYS A 21 -23.49 -10.35 14.16
CA LYS A 21 -22.83 -9.90 15.38
C LYS A 21 -21.36 -10.25 15.26
N ALA A 22 -20.54 -9.23 15.41
CA ALA A 22 -19.11 -9.32 15.55
C ALA A 22 -18.74 -10.28 16.68
N GLU A 23 -17.94 -11.30 16.39
CA GLU A 23 -17.07 -11.91 17.39
C GLU A 23 -15.82 -11.04 17.54
N VAL A 24 -16.01 -9.90 18.22
CA VAL A 24 -14.90 -9.28 18.95
C VAL A 24 -14.75 -10.10 20.22
N VAL A 25 -13.79 -11.00 20.25
CA VAL A 25 -13.32 -11.61 21.49
C VAL A 25 -12.60 -10.51 22.27
N PRO A 26 -13.10 -10.09 23.46
CA PRO A 26 -12.41 -9.09 24.27
C PRO A 26 -11.20 -9.76 24.93
N ARG A 27 -9.98 -9.44 24.48
CA ARG A 27 -8.79 -9.68 25.31
C ARG A 27 -8.80 -8.62 26.41
N LYS A 28 -8.87 -9.09 27.66
CA LYS A 28 -8.72 -8.31 28.88
C LYS A 28 -7.45 -7.47 28.80
N ASN A 29 -7.60 -6.15 28.82
CA ASN A 29 -6.55 -5.24 29.22
C ASN A 29 -6.60 -5.13 30.73
N ASP A 30 -5.70 -5.83 31.40
CA ASP A 30 -5.39 -5.59 32.80
C ASP A 30 -3.87 -5.37 32.87
N ASP A 31 -3.46 -4.14 32.61
CA ASP A 31 -2.24 -3.58 33.19
C ASP A 31 -2.37 -2.05 33.19
N SER A 32 -2.90 -1.56 34.29
CA SER A 32 -3.00 -0.14 34.61
C SER A 32 -1.68 0.31 35.25
N ILE A 33 -0.74 0.81 34.44
CA ILE A 33 0.41 1.54 35.00
C ILE A 33 -0.07 2.94 35.39
N GLN A 34 -0.31 3.11 36.68
CA GLN A 34 -0.64 4.38 37.32
C GLN A 34 0.59 5.31 37.34
N PHE A 35 0.46 6.49 36.73
CA PHE A 35 1.40 7.59 36.95
C PHE A 35 1.04 8.30 38.26
N VAL A 36 1.78 7.98 39.33
CA VAL A 36 1.78 8.78 40.56
C VAL A 36 2.66 10.01 40.33
N GLY A 37 2.03 11.19 40.31
CA GLY A 37 2.73 12.46 40.38
C GLY A 37 3.28 12.72 41.78
N GLY A 38 4.57 13.05 41.86
CA GLY A 38 5.22 13.55 43.07
C GLY A 38 6.39 14.45 42.66
N GLY A 39 6.29 15.74 42.99
CA GLY A 39 7.19 16.78 42.49
C GLY A 39 8.49 16.97 43.28
N GLY A 40 9.33 17.87 42.75
CA GLY A 40 10.37 18.59 43.47
C GLY A 40 11.81 18.27 43.06
N GLY A 41 12.51 19.24 42.45
CA GLY A 41 13.97 19.23 42.33
C GLY A 41 14.49 19.74 41.00
N GLY A 42 14.90 21.00 40.94
CA GLY A 42 15.34 21.67 39.72
C GLY A 42 16.66 21.13 39.15
N SER A 43 16.71 21.09 37.82
CA SER A 43 17.94 21.28 37.06
C SER A 43 17.58 21.94 35.73
N LYS A 44 18.03 23.20 35.59
CA LYS A 44 17.96 23.95 34.34
C LYS A 44 18.89 23.27 33.34
N SER A 45 18.34 22.66 32.30
CA SER A 45 19.09 22.37 31.06
C SER A 45 18.43 23.12 29.91
N SER A 46 19.19 24.07 29.39
CA SER A 46 18.87 24.94 28.28
C SER A 46 18.85 24.18 26.96
N GLY A 47 17.68 24.19 26.30
CA GLY A 47 17.51 24.29 24.84
C GLY A 47 18.21 23.28 23.92
N LYS A 48 17.44 22.33 23.38
CA LYS A 48 17.14 22.25 21.93
C LYS A 48 16.08 21.18 21.69
N SER A 49 15.00 21.58 21.04
CA SER A 49 13.92 20.72 20.57
C SER A 49 14.44 19.77 19.49
N SER A 50 14.99 18.63 19.89
CA SER A 50 15.15 17.48 19.01
C SER A 50 13.79 16.81 18.88
N GLY A 51 13.22 16.85 17.68
CA GLY A 51 11.89 16.33 17.38
C GLY A 51 11.72 14.91 17.92
N SER A 52 10.63 14.70 18.65
CA SER A 52 10.21 13.40 19.17
C SER A 52 10.10 12.40 18.03
N VAL A 53 11.09 11.52 17.91
CA VAL A 53 10.96 10.29 17.14
C VAL A 53 10.00 9.42 17.94
N VAL A 54 8.74 9.37 17.50
CA VAL A 54 7.77 8.42 18.02
C VAL A 54 8.22 7.04 17.56
N ILE A 55 8.96 6.33 18.41
CA ILE A 55 9.26 4.91 18.23
C ILE A 55 7.94 4.18 18.45
N GLN A 56 7.18 3.97 17.37
CA GLN A 56 5.99 3.14 17.43
C GLN A 56 6.47 1.69 17.46
N GLU A 57 6.30 1.01 18.60
CA GLU A 57 6.55 -0.42 18.66
C GLU A 57 5.56 -1.14 17.74
N ASN A 58 6.09 -1.77 16.70
CA ASN A 58 5.30 -2.66 15.85
C ASN A 58 4.92 -3.87 16.68
N ILE A 59 3.66 -3.94 17.11
CA ILE A 59 3.11 -5.12 17.79
C ILE A 59 2.78 -6.25 16.81
N ILE A 60 2.76 -5.95 15.50
CA ILE A 60 2.63 -6.94 14.43
C ILE A 60 4.04 -7.31 13.94
N ASN A 61 4.49 -8.54 14.24
CA ASN A 61 5.86 -9.00 13.95
C ASN A 61 6.08 -9.50 12.50
N GLU A 62 5.36 -8.98 11.51
CA GLU A 62 5.58 -9.33 10.09
C GLU A 62 6.83 -8.67 9.51
N VAL A 63 7.10 -7.44 9.96
CA VAL A 63 8.30 -6.66 9.67
C VAL A 63 8.71 -5.87 10.91
N ILE A 64 10.02 -5.69 11.10
CA ILE A 64 10.55 -4.89 12.20
C ILE A 64 11.48 -3.81 11.66
N ILE A 65 11.31 -2.57 12.12
CA ILE A 65 12.25 -1.49 11.81
C ILE A 65 13.55 -1.78 12.56
N ILE A 66 14.67 -1.86 11.85
CA ILE A 66 16.00 -2.07 12.46
C ILE A 66 16.65 -0.74 12.75
N TRP A 67 16.63 0.19 11.79
CA TRP A 67 17.21 1.51 11.97
C TRP A 67 16.55 2.58 11.11
N VAL A 68 16.70 3.82 11.53
CA VAL A 68 16.28 5.03 10.82
C VAL A 68 17.45 6.01 10.75
N ASN A 69 17.66 6.63 9.59
CA ASN A 69 18.60 7.71 9.39
C ASN A 69 17.87 8.88 8.70
N ASN A 70 17.92 10.08 9.27
CA ASN A 70 17.17 11.23 8.74
C ASN A 70 17.92 11.97 7.61
N GLY A 71 19.03 11.44 7.12
CA GLY A 71 19.87 12.02 6.08
C GLY A 71 20.72 13.19 6.58
N GLY A 72 21.48 13.82 5.68
CA GLY A 72 22.26 15.03 5.98
C GLY A 72 23.27 14.83 7.11
N ASP A 73 24.01 13.72 7.07
CA ASP A 73 24.98 13.29 8.08
C ASP A 73 24.40 13.04 9.49
N ALA A 74 23.06 12.92 9.61
CA ALA A 74 22.43 12.53 10.86
C ALA A 74 22.94 11.17 11.36
N THR A 75 23.05 11.03 12.69
CA THR A 75 23.37 9.76 13.32
C THR A 75 22.25 8.74 13.07
N THR A 76 22.62 7.54 12.62
CA THR A 76 21.69 6.42 12.48
C THR A 76 21.19 5.99 13.86
N GLN A 77 19.86 5.93 13.99
CA GLN A 77 19.20 5.45 15.20
C GLN A 77 18.81 3.99 15.00
N THR A 78 19.41 3.09 15.76
CA THR A 78 18.99 1.69 15.85
C THR A 78 17.73 1.60 16.70
N VAL A 79 16.67 1.04 16.14
CA VAL A 79 15.37 0.87 16.80
C VAL A 79 15.26 -0.54 17.39
N ASN A 80 15.60 -1.56 16.58
CA ASN A 80 15.60 -2.95 16.99
C ASN A 80 16.88 -3.64 16.51
N SER A 81 17.20 -4.77 17.13
CA SER A 81 18.20 -5.69 16.59
C SER A 81 17.57 -6.56 15.51
N ALA A 82 18.33 -6.88 14.46
CA ALA A 82 17.90 -7.86 13.48
C ALA A 82 17.71 -9.23 14.15
N SER A 83 16.60 -9.89 13.85
CA SER A 83 16.34 -11.23 14.33
C SER A 83 17.27 -12.21 13.62
N ALA A 84 17.87 -13.12 14.40
CA ALA A 84 18.59 -14.25 13.84
C ALA A 84 17.58 -15.19 13.17
N VAL A 85 17.78 -15.44 11.88
CA VAL A 85 16.97 -16.40 11.13
C VAL A 85 17.82 -17.60 10.76
N ASN A 86 17.33 -18.80 11.05
CA ASN A 86 17.94 -20.03 10.56
C ASN A 86 17.52 -20.22 9.10
N SER A 87 18.09 -19.42 8.21
CA SER A 87 17.78 -19.50 6.78
C SER A 87 18.43 -20.74 6.18
N ALA A 88 17.60 -21.71 5.76
CA ALA A 88 18.04 -22.81 4.89
C ALA A 88 18.47 -22.32 3.49
N ALA A 89 18.15 -21.07 3.15
CA ALA A 89 18.42 -20.42 1.88
C ALA A 89 19.41 -19.25 2.06
N GLY A 90 20.72 -19.56 2.08
CA GLY A 90 21.79 -18.57 1.88
C GLY A 90 21.89 -17.41 2.89
N VAL A 91 22.76 -16.46 2.57
CA VAL A 91 22.96 -15.22 3.34
C VAL A 91 21.81 -14.26 3.08
N ALA A 92 21.26 -13.65 4.14
CA ALA A 92 20.18 -12.66 4.05
C ALA A 92 20.51 -11.54 3.06
N GLN A 93 19.59 -11.24 2.16
CA GLN A 93 19.75 -10.23 1.12
C GLN A 93 19.30 -8.85 1.59
N THR A 94 19.76 -7.80 0.90
CA THR A 94 19.27 -6.43 1.09
C THR A 94 18.59 -5.95 -0.18
N HIS A 95 17.33 -5.54 -0.04
CA HIS A 95 16.51 -4.95 -1.10
C HIS A 95 16.46 -3.43 -0.91
N THR A 96 16.74 -2.67 -1.95
CA THR A 96 16.63 -1.20 -1.90
C THR A 96 15.36 -0.75 -2.61
N VAL A 97 14.57 0.08 -1.94
CA VAL A 97 13.35 0.69 -2.48
C VAL A 97 13.50 2.21 -2.44
N VAL A 98 13.52 2.85 -3.60
CA VAL A 98 13.49 4.32 -3.68
C VAL A 98 12.05 4.78 -3.51
N VAL A 99 11.81 5.71 -2.58
CA VAL A 99 10.48 6.27 -2.31
C VAL A 99 10.46 7.70 -2.81
N GLY A 100 9.66 8.00 -3.83
CA GLY A 100 9.65 9.32 -4.46
C GLY A 100 10.73 9.49 -5.52
N GLY A 101 11.27 10.71 -5.62
CA GLY A 101 12.37 11.04 -6.52
C GLY A 101 11.94 11.39 -7.95
N SER A 102 12.81 11.14 -8.93
CA SER A 102 12.54 11.45 -10.35
C SER A 102 11.39 10.64 -10.94
N ALA A 103 11.07 9.48 -10.36
CA ALA A 103 9.96 8.63 -10.75
C ALA A 103 8.59 9.13 -10.24
N GLY A 104 8.57 10.19 -9.42
CA GLY A 104 7.33 10.80 -8.93
C GLY A 104 6.76 10.09 -7.70
N LEU A 105 5.42 10.03 -7.60
CA LEU A 105 4.69 9.47 -6.45
C LEU A 105 4.67 7.94 -6.44
N VAL A 106 5.83 7.31 -6.28
CA VAL A 106 6.00 5.87 -6.47
C VAL A 106 7.06 5.27 -5.54
N TYR A 107 6.96 3.96 -5.31
CA TYR A 107 8.03 3.14 -4.75
C TYR A 107 8.73 2.42 -5.91
N THR A 108 10.05 2.47 -5.98
CA THR A 108 10.83 1.85 -7.07
C THR A 108 11.85 0.86 -6.52
N PRO A 109 11.70 -0.46 -6.78
CA PRO A 109 10.52 -1.09 -7.42
C PRO A 109 9.27 -0.99 -6.52
N ASN A 110 8.07 -1.10 -7.11
CA ASN A 110 6.81 -1.08 -6.37
C ASN A 110 6.41 -2.46 -5.80
N THR A 111 7.22 -3.48 -6.07
CA THR A 111 7.09 -4.81 -5.49
C THR A 111 8.46 -5.47 -5.39
N ILE A 112 8.65 -6.30 -4.38
CA ILE A 112 9.82 -7.18 -4.25
C ILE A 112 9.42 -8.59 -3.81
N ASN A 113 10.31 -9.54 -4.03
CA ASN A 113 10.27 -10.86 -3.42
C ASN A 113 11.41 -10.95 -2.41
N ALA A 114 11.09 -11.15 -1.13
CA ALA A 114 12.05 -11.15 -0.03
C ALA A 114 11.87 -12.39 0.84
N ALA A 115 12.97 -13.04 1.19
CA ALA A 115 12.98 -14.15 2.13
C ALA A 115 12.86 -13.65 3.58
N ILE A 116 12.47 -14.55 4.48
CA ILE A 116 12.54 -14.27 5.92
C ILE A 116 14.00 -13.98 6.29
N GLY A 117 14.22 -12.86 6.98
CA GLY A 117 15.52 -12.33 7.37
C GLY A 117 16.11 -11.30 6.41
N ASP A 118 15.58 -11.18 5.20
CA ASP A 118 16.04 -10.15 4.26
C ASP A 118 15.76 -8.76 4.82
N MET A 119 16.64 -7.83 4.49
CA MET A 119 16.51 -6.42 4.80
C MET A 119 15.88 -5.66 3.64
N VAL A 120 15.01 -4.70 3.95
CA VAL A 120 14.48 -3.73 2.97
C VAL A 120 14.88 -2.34 3.43
N ILE A 121 15.66 -1.65 2.60
CA ILE A 121 16.08 -0.26 2.84
C ILE A 121 15.23 0.66 1.95
N PHE A 122 14.38 1.45 2.59
CA PHE A 122 13.68 2.54 1.94
C PHE A 122 14.57 3.77 1.90
N THR A 123 14.79 4.33 0.71
CA THR A 123 15.52 5.58 0.50
C THR A 123 14.57 6.66 0.06
N PHE A 124 14.34 7.64 0.92
CA PHE A 124 13.33 8.67 0.72
C PHE A 124 13.91 9.86 -0.05
N MET A 125 13.40 10.04 -1.25
CA MET A 125 13.79 11.09 -2.18
C MET A 125 12.64 12.09 -2.30
N SER A 126 12.93 13.26 -2.89
CA SER A 126 12.05 14.34 -3.34
C SER A 126 10.64 14.37 -2.74
N MET A 127 10.30 15.44 -2.03
CA MET A 127 9.03 15.66 -1.31
C MET A 127 8.99 14.96 0.05
N ASN A 128 7.80 14.68 0.57
CA ASN A 128 7.59 14.06 1.86
C ASN A 128 6.80 12.77 1.68
N HIS A 129 7.39 11.67 2.16
CA HIS A 129 6.87 10.33 1.93
C HIS A 129 6.92 9.52 3.22
N THR A 130 6.20 8.40 3.21
CA THR A 130 6.27 7.37 4.24
C THR A 130 6.39 6.01 3.59
N ALA A 131 6.78 5.00 4.35
CA ALA A 131 6.45 3.61 4.13
C ALA A 131 5.56 3.20 5.30
N THR A 132 4.25 3.07 5.08
CA THR A 132 3.28 2.77 6.13
C THR A 132 2.55 1.48 5.79
N GLN A 133 2.57 0.51 6.71
CA GLN A 133 1.92 -0.78 6.52
C GLN A 133 0.40 -0.60 6.53
N SER A 134 -0.28 -1.33 5.66
CA SER A 134 -1.74 -1.41 5.59
C SER A 134 -2.20 -2.86 5.40
N ALA A 135 -3.50 -3.08 5.47
CA ALA A 135 -4.08 -4.35 5.02
C ALA A 135 -4.33 -4.29 3.51
N PHE A 136 -4.28 -5.45 2.85
CA PHE A 136 -4.58 -5.56 1.42
C PHE A 136 -5.96 -4.94 1.07
N ALA A 137 -6.97 -5.17 1.91
CA ALA A 137 -8.34 -4.72 1.67
C ALA A 137 -8.59 -3.23 1.98
N THR A 138 -7.69 -2.59 2.73
CA THR A 138 -7.77 -1.17 3.11
C THR A 138 -6.43 -0.48 2.82
N PRO A 139 -5.99 -0.43 1.55
CA PRO A 139 -4.65 0.00 1.14
C PRO A 139 -4.23 1.35 1.70
N CYS A 140 -5.15 2.29 1.85
CA CYS A 140 -4.86 3.66 2.29
C CYS A 140 -5.11 3.93 3.78
N GLU A 141 -5.25 2.87 4.58
CA GLU A 141 -5.43 2.94 6.03
C GLU A 141 -4.24 2.32 6.74
N LYS A 142 -3.72 3.03 7.75
CA LYS A 142 -2.63 2.53 8.56
C LYS A 142 -3.09 1.29 9.32
N LEU A 143 -2.34 0.20 9.18
CA LEU A 143 -2.58 -1.01 9.96
C LEU A 143 -2.32 -0.73 11.44
N ALA A 144 -3.31 -0.99 12.28
CA ALA A 144 -3.16 -0.83 13.73
C ALA A 144 -2.03 -1.74 14.24
N GLY A 145 -1.03 -1.13 14.89
CA GLY A 145 0.15 -1.86 15.36
C GLY A 145 1.14 -2.28 14.26
N GLY A 146 0.87 -1.94 13.01
CA GLY A 146 1.76 -2.18 11.88
C GLY A 146 2.86 -1.14 11.76
N MET A 147 3.80 -1.43 10.86
CA MET A 147 4.97 -0.60 10.60
C MET A 147 4.62 0.78 10.03
N ASP A 148 5.31 1.81 10.50
CA ASP A 148 5.27 3.15 9.91
C ASP A 148 6.65 3.79 10.04
N SER A 149 7.25 4.18 8.91
CA SER A 149 8.50 4.93 8.91
C SER A 149 8.38 6.32 9.55
N GLY A 150 7.15 6.82 9.71
CA GLY A 150 6.91 8.24 9.89
C GLY A 150 7.14 9.01 8.58
N PHE A 151 6.95 10.34 8.65
CA PHE A 151 7.20 11.22 7.50
C PHE A 151 8.70 11.48 7.34
N MET A 152 9.24 11.07 6.20
CA MET A 152 10.63 11.21 5.83
C MET A 152 10.72 12.25 4.70
N ALA A 153 10.92 13.50 5.08
CA ALA A 153 10.95 14.62 4.15
C ALA A 153 12.34 14.80 3.51
N ASN A 154 12.38 14.92 2.19
CA ASN A 154 13.54 15.32 1.40
C ASN A 154 13.10 16.28 0.29
N ILE A 155 12.59 17.45 0.67
CA ILE A 155 12.06 18.44 -0.28
C ILE A 155 13.14 18.83 -1.30
N ASN A 156 12.83 18.73 -2.59
CA ASN A 156 13.73 19.03 -3.70
C ASN A 156 15.07 18.27 -3.67
N ASN A 157 15.14 17.10 -3.02
CA ASN A 157 16.39 16.32 -2.86
C ASN A 157 17.52 17.11 -2.18
N THR A 158 17.20 18.03 -1.27
CA THR A 158 18.18 18.91 -0.62
C THR A 158 18.94 18.24 0.52
N VAL A 159 18.44 17.12 1.06
CA VAL A 159 19.09 16.35 2.12
C VAL A 159 19.97 15.28 1.49
N VAL A 160 21.29 15.38 1.70
CA VAL A 160 22.30 14.46 1.15
C VAL A 160 23.27 14.05 2.28
N PRO A 161 23.46 12.75 2.56
CA PRO A 161 22.72 11.60 2.00
C PRO A 161 21.22 11.67 2.31
N PRO A 162 20.34 11.04 1.50
CA PRO A 162 18.90 11.08 1.70
C PRO A 162 18.48 10.36 2.99
N PRO A 163 17.31 10.70 3.57
CA PRO A 163 16.73 9.92 4.65
C PRO A 163 16.52 8.46 4.25
N GLN A 164 16.78 7.54 5.17
CA GLN A 164 16.66 6.10 4.96
C GLN A 164 16.04 5.41 6.18
N MET A 165 15.32 4.33 5.94
CA MET A 165 14.88 3.40 6.98
C MET A 165 15.11 1.98 6.51
N ALA A 166 15.67 1.13 7.38
CA ALA A 166 15.73 -0.30 7.13
C ALA A 166 14.77 -1.07 8.01
N MET A 167 14.14 -2.07 7.40
CA MET A 167 13.35 -3.08 8.10
C MET A 167 13.82 -4.48 7.75
N GLN A 168 13.58 -5.44 8.65
CA GLN A 168 13.74 -6.86 8.37
C GLN A 168 12.38 -7.49 8.09
N VAL A 169 12.33 -8.39 7.11
CA VAL A 169 11.17 -9.24 6.79
C VAL A 169 11.16 -10.46 7.71
N ASN A 170 10.08 -10.69 8.44
CA ASN A 170 9.97 -11.80 9.39
C ASN A 170 9.00 -12.91 8.95
N VAL A 171 8.21 -12.66 7.91
CA VAL A 171 7.22 -13.63 7.37
C VAL A 171 7.37 -13.78 5.87
N SER A 172 6.97 -14.93 5.34
CA SER A 172 6.94 -15.19 3.90
C SER A 172 5.59 -14.85 3.25
N THR A 173 4.59 -14.43 4.04
CA THR A 173 3.28 -14.02 3.54
C THR A 173 3.30 -12.61 2.93
N PRO A 174 2.33 -12.26 2.08
CA PRO A 174 2.30 -10.93 1.44
C PRO A 174 2.16 -9.79 2.44
N ILE A 175 2.96 -8.73 2.26
CA ILE A 175 2.98 -7.53 3.12
C ILE A 175 2.71 -6.30 2.24
N TRP A 176 1.95 -5.34 2.76
CA TRP A 176 1.39 -4.24 1.98
C TRP A 176 1.70 -2.90 2.61
N PHE A 177 2.12 -1.95 1.79
CA PHE A 177 2.51 -0.61 2.22
C PHE A 177 1.92 0.47 1.31
N TYR A 178 1.68 1.63 1.89
CA TYR A 178 1.25 2.82 1.17
C TYR A 178 1.95 4.07 1.69
N CYS A 179 2.00 5.11 0.86
CA CYS A 179 2.45 6.41 1.31
C CYS A 179 1.25 7.16 1.91
N ARG A 180 1.32 7.49 3.20
CA ARG A 180 0.22 8.17 3.92
C ARG A 180 0.20 9.69 3.77
N GLN A 181 1.14 10.27 3.02
CA GLN A 181 1.06 11.68 2.62
C GLN A 181 -0.26 11.93 1.86
N ALA A 182 -0.94 13.02 2.21
CA ALA A 182 -2.27 13.33 1.69
C ALA A 182 -2.29 13.29 0.16
N GLY A 183 -3.25 12.53 -0.40
CA GLY A 183 -3.43 12.37 -1.85
C GLY A 183 -2.45 11.44 -2.55
N HIS A 184 -1.39 10.92 -1.90
CA HIS A 184 -0.42 10.05 -2.56
C HIS A 184 -0.97 8.62 -2.78
N CYS A 185 -1.57 8.03 -1.75
CA CYS A 185 -2.14 6.68 -1.85
C CYS A 185 -3.24 6.57 -2.92
N GLY A 186 -4.17 7.54 -2.95
CA GLY A 186 -5.23 7.62 -3.95
C GLY A 186 -4.74 7.88 -5.39
N LYS A 187 -3.45 8.18 -5.56
CA LYS A 187 -2.77 8.28 -6.86
C LYS A 187 -1.98 7.01 -7.20
N GLY A 188 -2.13 5.94 -6.44
CA GLY A 188 -1.48 4.64 -6.67
C GLY A 188 -0.16 4.45 -5.93
N MET A 189 0.25 5.37 -5.04
CA MET A 189 1.53 5.27 -4.33
C MET A 189 1.50 4.15 -3.27
N THR A 190 1.75 2.93 -3.72
CA THR A 190 1.66 1.68 -2.97
C THR A 190 2.87 0.77 -3.25
N PHE A 191 3.14 -0.14 -2.33
CA PHE A 191 4.25 -1.10 -2.41
C PHE A 191 3.85 -2.43 -1.78
N SER A 192 4.41 -3.53 -2.29
CA SER A 192 4.21 -4.86 -1.72
C SER A 192 5.48 -5.69 -1.62
N ILE A 193 5.45 -6.62 -0.66
CA ILE A 193 6.46 -7.66 -0.49
C ILE A 193 5.75 -9.00 -0.65
N ASN A 194 6.33 -9.87 -1.47
CA ASN A 194 5.82 -11.22 -1.72
C ASN A 194 4.33 -11.25 -2.15
N PRO A 195 3.85 -10.40 -3.09
CA PRO A 195 2.48 -10.53 -3.59
C PRO A 195 2.28 -11.90 -4.25
N THR A 196 1.03 -12.35 -4.30
CA THR A 196 0.66 -13.62 -4.94
C THR A 196 -0.10 -13.39 -6.23
N ALA A 197 -0.28 -14.44 -7.03
CA ALA A 197 -1.16 -14.37 -8.21
C ALA A 197 -2.62 -13.99 -7.85
N ALA A 198 -3.09 -14.34 -6.64
CA ALA A 198 -4.44 -14.02 -6.17
C ALA A 198 -4.54 -12.63 -5.52
N LYS A 199 -3.41 -12.07 -5.07
CA LYS A 199 -3.29 -10.73 -4.47
C LYS A 199 -2.06 -10.07 -5.06
N THR A 200 -2.23 -9.43 -6.22
CA THR A 200 -1.12 -8.81 -6.97
C THR A 200 -0.89 -7.37 -6.51
N GLN A 201 0.32 -6.85 -6.76
CA GLN A 201 0.61 -5.42 -6.58
C GLN A 201 -0.34 -4.52 -7.38
N ALA A 202 -0.66 -4.90 -8.62
CA ALA A 202 -1.56 -4.14 -9.47
C ALA A 202 -2.99 -4.06 -8.89
N MET A 203 -3.50 -5.15 -8.32
CA MET A 203 -4.80 -5.14 -7.63
C MET A 203 -4.77 -4.22 -6.41
N PHE A 204 -3.69 -4.27 -5.63
CA PHE A 204 -3.53 -3.42 -4.46
C PHE A 204 -3.49 -1.93 -4.81
N GLU A 205 -2.74 -1.57 -5.85
CA GLU A 205 -2.66 -0.21 -6.39
C GLU A 205 -4.04 0.28 -6.89
N GLN A 206 -4.78 -0.56 -7.62
CA GLN A 206 -6.12 -0.22 -8.11
C GLN A 206 -7.11 0.00 -6.96
N MET A 207 -7.05 -0.82 -5.91
CA MET A 207 -7.87 -0.62 -4.71
C MET A 207 -7.52 0.69 -3.99
N ALA A 208 -6.25 1.08 -3.96
CA ALA A 208 -5.82 2.35 -3.36
C ALA A 208 -6.41 3.55 -4.09
N ILE A 209 -6.36 3.51 -5.43
CA ILE A 209 -6.99 4.51 -6.29
C ILE A 209 -8.50 4.52 -6.11
N ALA A 210 -9.15 3.36 -5.99
CA ALA A 210 -10.59 3.28 -5.75
C ALA A 210 -10.99 3.82 -4.37
N GLN A 211 -10.18 3.57 -3.33
CA GLN A 211 -10.46 3.99 -1.96
C GLN A 211 -10.36 5.51 -1.80
N ASN A 212 -9.28 6.13 -2.31
CA ASN A 212 -8.95 7.53 -2.04
C ASN A 212 -8.67 8.39 -3.30
N GLY A 213 -8.91 7.86 -4.50
CA GLY A 213 -8.70 8.60 -5.74
C GLY A 213 -9.77 9.66 -5.96
N THR A 214 -9.36 10.91 -6.13
CA THR A 214 -10.26 12.03 -6.48
C THR A 214 -10.49 12.15 -7.98
N GLY A 215 -10.44 11.04 -8.74
CA GLY A 215 -10.84 10.98 -10.14
C GLY A 215 -9.82 11.46 -11.20
N THR A 216 -8.56 11.74 -10.86
CA THR A 216 -7.51 11.96 -11.88
C THR A 216 -6.69 10.69 -12.05
N ALA A 217 -7.24 9.72 -12.78
CA ALA A 217 -6.49 8.53 -13.16
C ALA A 217 -5.33 8.93 -14.08
N ALA A 218 -4.09 8.66 -13.67
CA ALA A 218 -3.00 8.58 -14.62
C ALA A 218 -3.26 7.35 -15.51
N VAL A 219 -3.25 7.54 -16.82
CA VAL A 219 -3.42 6.43 -17.78
C VAL A 219 -2.23 5.50 -17.61
N ILE A 220 -2.46 4.31 -17.04
CA ILE A 220 -1.49 3.22 -17.10
C ILE A 220 -1.54 2.72 -18.54
N ALA A 221 -0.52 3.04 -19.34
CA ALA A 221 -0.33 2.47 -20.67
C ALA A 221 0.00 0.98 -20.50
N GLY A 222 -1.05 0.15 -20.48
CA GLY A 222 -0.93 -1.31 -20.52
C GLY A 222 -0.15 -1.71 -21.77
N GLY A 223 0.95 -2.43 -21.57
CA GLY A 223 1.77 -2.97 -22.65
C GLY A 223 0.92 -3.75 -23.64
N THR A 224 1.10 -3.45 -24.92
CA THR A 224 0.53 -4.19 -26.03
C THR A 224 1.03 -5.63 -25.98
N ALA A 225 0.16 -6.55 -25.61
CA ALA A 225 0.34 -7.96 -25.96
C ALA A 225 0.24 -8.06 -27.49
N ALA A 226 1.37 -8.36 -28.14
CA ALA A 226 1.39 -8.72 -29.54
C ALA A 226 0.65 -10.06 -29.73
N ALA A 227 -0.59 -10.00 -30.21
CA ALA A 227 -1.31 -11.15 -30.74
C ALA A 227 -1.44 -10.95 -32.26
N GLY A 228 -0.87 -11.88 -33.02
CA GLY A 228 -0.73 -11.80 -34.47
C GLY A 228 -2.06 -11.71 -35.21
N THR A 229 -2.13 -10.79 -36.17
CA THR A 229 -3.24 -10.67 -37.12
C THR A 229 -3.03 -11.65 -38.27
N ALA A 230 -3.79 -12.74 -38.30
CA ALA A 230 -4.09 -13.46 -39.53
C ALA A 230 -5.08 -12.62 -40.35
N THR A 231 -4.67 -12.20 -41.55
CA THR A 231 -5.46 -11.40 -42.49
C THR A 231 -6.55 -12.26 -43.13
N ALA A 232 -7.82 -11.88 -42.97
CA ALA A 232 -8.92 -12.34 -43.81
C ALA A 232 -9.55 -11.14 -44.51
N ALA A 233 -9.51 -11.14 -45.85
CA ALA A 233 -10.03 -10.10 -46.71
C ALA A 233 -11.56 -10.15 -46.80
N ALA A 234 -12.21 -8.99 -46.66
CA ALA A 234 -13.64 -8.82 -46.94
C ALA A 234 -13.81 -8.20 -48.34
N ALA A 235 -14.47 -8.94 -49.24
CA ALA A 235 -14.89 -8.45 -50.54
C ALA A 235 -16.25 -7.74 -50.42
N SER A 236 -16.30 -6.52 -50.93
CA SER A 236 -17.46 -5.63 -50.98
C SER A 236 -18.48 -6.04 -52.05
N THR A 237 -19.75 -6.06 -51.66
CA THR A 237 -20.94 -6.25 -52.50
C THR A 237 -21.17 -5.08 -53.44
N ALA A 238 -21.33 -5.35 -54.74
CA ALA A 238 -21.85 -4.39 -55.73
C ALA A 238 -23.16 -4.91 -56.32
N THR A 239 -24.17 -4.04 -56.30
CA THR A 239 -25.52 -4.23 -56.86
C THR A 239 -25.52 -3.98 -58.36
N ALA A 240 -26.22 -4.82 -59.15
CA ALA A 240 -26.70 -4.45 -60.47
C ALA A 240 -27.95 -5.25 -60.83
N ALA A 241 -29.01 -4.55 -61.25
CA ALA A 241 -30.28 -5.11 -61.69
C ALA A 241 -30.39 -5.06 -63.23
N ALA A 242 -30.95 -6.16 -63.77
CA ALA A 242 -31.75 -6.32 -64.99
C ALA A 242 -31.30 -5.73 -66.35
N ALA A 243 -31.18 -6.59 -67.37
CA ALA A 243 -32.17 -6.76 -68.46
C ALA A 243 -31.61 -7.64 -69.61
N ALA A 244 -32.51 -8.32 -70.32
CA ALA A 244 -32.27 -9.43 -71.24
C ALA A 244 -31.94 -9.05 -72.70
N ALA A 245 -31.51 -10.09 -73.44
CA ALA A 245 -31.01 -10.18 -74.84
C ALA A 245 -31.98 -9.69 -75.95
N PRO A 246 -31.55 -9.57 -77.23
CA PRO A 246 -31.38 -10.72 -78.16
C PRO A 246 -30.35 -10.45 -79.32
N PRO A 247 -30.46 -11.15 -80.47
CA PRO A 247 -30.19 -12.56 -80.76
C PRO A 247 -28.73 -12.85 -81.18
#